data_AF-A0A7W4EMH4-F1
#
_entry.id   AF-A0A7W4EMH4-F1
#
_cell.length_a   1.000
_cell.length_b   1.000
_cell.length_c   1.000
_cell.angle_alpha   90.00
_cell.angle_beta   90.00
_cell.angle_gamma   90.00
#
_symmetry.space_group_name_H-M   'P 1'
#
loop_
_entity.id
_entity.type
_entity.pdbx_description
1 polymer ?
#
loop_
_entity_poly.entity_id
_entity_poly.type
_entity_poly.pdbx_seq_one_letter_code
_entity_poly.pdbx_strand_id
1 'polypeptide(L)'
;VTLGGGHSATAIALAEYFRWRNHVSRTAAMYRCAAIGYGAVIGLAVLAMSMANEWRLLAWLPIVAIGAHAAYRQKEIVMMYALHIVLVVQILLASIACNLSYVEICALAAWLPFVGFGAVSVLMRAANRATAKTKTWWRFGVACALTFGSFALLSDQNYLMRSAGWLAAVVAMYVLVYVVRRAALLYAGNMMSVMLATLLCAWRGVSFNWALVVIAAFGLIGFYGAGWLYRLWRGTGRVWNAMLASSLTVACSAGLLASLSSDVAIVAGAAVILVGAGAVFSVQSYEMKRLEFAECGVVIAMLGAQRLLYVALPDTHALVYTHLWALVAAALYAGYYACKRPIESMCHLVTLLCLVTIPGLAAAFIDGGWYQLLFLVEHAAVVIMGVATARKLTSIWGAVGVTVAILYMLREFQALLNITIGLLVLAAVIFAIVRANHKKRI
;
A
#
# COMPACT_ATOMS: atom_id res chain seq x y z
N VAL A 1 -58.95 -11.05 5.91
CA VAL A 1 -59.74 -10.87 4.66
C VAL A 1 -59.91 -9.39 4.25
N THR A 2 -59.52 -8.40 5.05
CA THR A 2 -59.70 -6.97 4.73
C THR A 2 -58.45 -6.23 4.20
N LEU A 3 -57.40 -6.94 3.76
CA LEU A 3 -56.18 -6.33 3.20
C LEU A 3 -55.92 -6.66 1.72
N GLY A 4 -56.65 -7.61 1.12
CA GLY A 4 -56.42 -8.03 -0.28
C GLY A 4 -57.10 -7.17 -1.36
N GLY A 5 -58.15 -6.42 -1.00
CA GLY A 5 -58.96 -5.65 -1.94
C GLY A 5 -58.32 -4.33 -2.38
N GLY A 6 -57.56 -3.67 -1.50
CA GLY A 6 -56.92 -2.38 -1.81
C GLY A 6 -55.77 -2.51 -2.82
N HIS A 7 -54.98 -3.58 -2.73
CA HIS A 7 -53.81 -3.81 -3.60
C HIS A 7 -54.18 -4.28 -5.01
N SER A 8 -55.27 -5.04 -5.15
CA SER A 8 -55.79 -5.50 -6.43
C SER A 8 -56.52 -4.39 -7.17
N ALA A 9 -57.37 -3.61 -6.47
CA ALA A 9 -58.07 -2.47 -7.07
C ALA A 9 -57.10 -1.36 -7.54
N THR A 10 -56.03 -1.10 -6.79
CA THR A 10 -55.00 -0.12 -7.20
C THR A 10 -54.14 -0.62 -8.34
N ALA A 11 -53.75 -1.90 -8.36
CA ALA A 11 -53.01 -2.49 -9.49
C ALA A 11 -53.84 -2.55 -10.78
N ILE A 12 -55.14 -2.84 -10.67
CA ILE A 12 -56.09 -2.86 -11.81
C ILE A 12 -56.34 -1.44 -12.32
N ALA A 13 -56.54 -0.46 -11.43
CA ALA A 13 -56.69 0.95 -11.80
C ALA A 13 -55.41 1.50 -12.47
N LEU A 14 -54.23 1.10 -12.00
CA LEU A 14 -52.94 1.45 -12.62
C LEU A 14 -52.77 0.79 -14.00
N ALA A 15 -53.17 -0.47 -14.16
CA ALA A 15 -53.11 -1.17 -15.45
C ALA A 15 -54.05 -0.57 -16.50
N GLU A 16 -55.29 -0.21 -16.13
CA GLU A 16 -56.22 0.50 -17.01
C GLU A 16 -55.76 1.93 -17.32
N TYR A 17 -55.23 2.64 -16.34
CA TYR A 17 -54.70 3.99 -16.53
C TYR A 17 -53.49 4.00 -17.49
N PHE A 18 -52.58 3.03 -17.39
CA PHE A 18 -51.46 2.89 -18.33
C PHE A 18 -51.90 2.45 -19.74
N ARG A 19 -52.99 1.68 -19.86
CA ARG A 19 -53.58 1.32 -21.15
C ARG A 19 -54.17 2.55 -21.86
N TRP A 20 -54.82 3.45 -21.11
CA TRP A 20 -55.33 4.74 -21.61
C TRP A 20 -54.21 5.74 -21.96
N ARG A 21 -53.10 5.72 -21.21
CA ARG A 21 -51.90 6.59 -21.35
C ARG A 21 -51.15 6.49 -22.69
N ASN A 22 -51.29 5.40 -23.45
CA ASN A 22 -50.49 5.17 -24.68
C ASN A 22 -51.01 5.91 -25.93
N HIS A 23 -52.10 6.69 -25.83
CA HIS A 23 -52.80 7.21 -27.01
C HIS A 23 -52.56 8.70 -27.35
N VAL A 24 -51.86 9.51 -26.54
CA VAL A 24 -51.82 10.99 -26.71
C VAL A 24 -50.40 11.58 -26.58
N SER A 25 -49.99 12.40 -27.55
CA SER A 25 -48.58 12.56 -27.95
C SER A 25 -47.84 13.85 -27.55
N ARG A 26 -48.41 14.80 -26.80
CA ARG A 26 -47.72 16.08 -26.49
C ARG A 26 -47.65 16.52 -25.03
N THR A 27 -48.47 15.98 -24.13
CA THR A 27 -48.38 16.21 -22.66
C THR A 27 -47.39 15.28 -21.95
N ALA A 28 -46.74 14.38 -22.68
CA ALA A 28 -46.05 13.23 -22.11
C ALA A 28 -44.90 13.57 -21.15
N ALA A 29 -44.17 14.68 -21.30
CA ALA A 29 -43.02 15.00 -20.43
C ALA A 29 -43.42 15.38 -18.99
N MET A 30 -44.44 16.24 -18.84
CA MET A 30 -44.89 16.75 -17.54
C MET A 30 -45.58 15.64 -16.71
N TYR A 31 -46.35 14.78 -17.38
CA TYR A 31 -46.99 13.61 -16.75
C TYR A 31 -46.04 12.39 -16.59
N ARG A 32 -44.86 12.38 -17.23
CA ARG A 32 -43.79 11.39 -16.96
C ARG A 32 -43.13 11.65 -15.61
N CYS A 33 -42.83 12.91 -15.29
CA CYS A 33 -42.30 13.29 -13.97
C CYS A 33 -43.32 13.00 -12.86
N ALA A 34 -44.61 13.25 -13.10
CA ALA A 34 -45.67 12.93 -12.16
C ALA A 34 -45.77 11.42 -11.87
N ALA A 35 -45.73 10.56 -12.88
CA ALA A 35 -45.80 9.10 -12.69
C ALA A 35 -44.58 8.52 -11.95
N ILE A 36 -43.38 9.07 -12.18
CA ILE A 36 -42.17 8.72 -11.41
C ILE A 36 -42.33 9.20 -9.96
N GLY A 37 -42.85 10.42 -9.76
CA GLY A 37 -43.16 10.97 -8.43
C GLY A 37 -44.19 10.12 -7.66
N TYR A 38 -45.31 9.77 -8.28
CA TYR A 38 -46.33 8.92 -7.66
C TYR A 38 -45.83 7.48 -7.40
N GLY A 39 -45.06 6.90 -8.32
CA GLY A 39 -44.43 5.59 -8.11
C GLY A 39 -43.41 5.63 -6.95
N ALA A 40 -42.65 6.72 -6.81
CA ALA A 40 -41.74 6.93 -5.69
C ALA A 40 -42.48 7.11 -4.36
N VAL A 41 -43.59 7.88 -4.35
CA VAL A 41 -44.44 8.07 -3.16
C VAL A 41 -45.10 6.75 -2.74
N ILE A 42 -45.62 5.97 -3.68
CA ILE A 42 -46.20 4.64 -3.40
C ILE A 42 -45.12 3.68 -2.90
N GLY A 43 -43.94 3.68 -3.52
CA GLY A 43 -42.80 2.89 -3.04
C GLY A 43 -42.41 3.29 -1.61
N LEU A 44 -42.32 4.58 -1.32
CA LEU A 44 -42.04 5.08 0.02
C LEU A 44 -43.11 4.64 1.02
N ALA A 45 -44.38 4.70 0.63
CA ALA A 45 -45.51 4.28 1.45
C ALA A 45 -45.45 2.77 1.74
N VAL A 46 -45.15 1.92 0.74
CA VAL A 46 -44.98 0.47 0.94
C VAL A 46 -43.79 0.15 1.85
N LEU A 47 -42.70 0.92 1.76
CA LEU A 47 -41.53 0.76 2.64
C LEU A 47 -41.83 1.20 4.09
N ALA A 48 -42.61 2.26 4.26
CA ALA A 48 -42.95 2.85 5.55
C ALA A 48 -44.08 2.12 6.30
N MET A 49 -44.92 1.35 5.61
CA MET A 49 -46.01 0.61 6.24
C MET A 49 -45.49 -0.54 7.12
N SER A 50 -46.10 -0.67 8.30
CA SER A 50 -45.90 -1.78 9.23
C SER A 50 -46.53 -3.07 8.67
N MET A 51 -45.82 -3.75 7.77
CA MET A 51 -46.23 -5.02 7.16
C MET A 51 -45.13 -6.08 7.34
N ALA A 52 -45.46 -7.38 7.32
CA ALA A 52 -44.42 -8.40 7.34
C ALA A 52 -43.54 -8.32 6.08
N ASN A 53 -42.26 -8.68 6.19
CA ASN A 53 -41.27 -8.46 5.13
C ASN A 53 -41.61 -9.18 3.82
N GLU A 54 -42.23 -10.37 3.91
CA GLU A 54 -42.74 -11.14 2.77
C GLU A 54 -43.79 -10.38 1.95
N TRP A 55 -44.70 -9.67 2.64
CA TRP A 55 -45.73 -8.86 1.98
C TRP A 55 -45.15 -7.60 1.36
N ARG A 56 -44.15 -6.97 1.99
CA ARG A 56 -43.42 -5.83 1.38
C ARG A 56 -42.71 -6.24 0.10
N LEU A 57 -42.09 -7.42 0.08
CA LEU A 57 -41.45 -7.99 -1.11
C LEU A 57 -42.45 -8.19 -2.25
N LEU A 58 -43.58 -8.84 -1.97
CA LEU A 58 -44.62 -9.11 -2.96
C LEU A 58 -45.26 -7.81 -3.49
N ALA A 59 -45.51 -6.84 -2.60
CA ALA A 59 -46.05 -5.53 -2.96
C ALA A 59 -45.08 -4.69 -3.83
N TRP A 60 -43.78 -4.98 -3.79
CA TRP A 60 -42.77 -4.29 -4.60
C TRP A 60 -42.65 -4.84 -6.03
N LEU A 61 -43.03 -6.09 -6.28
CA LEU A 61 -42.94 -6.73 -7.61
C LEU A 61 -43.67 -5.96 -8.74
N PRO A 62 -44.89 -5.43 -8.54
CA PRO A 62 -45.54 -4.59 -9.55
C PRO A 62 -44.74 -3.33 -9.91
N ILE A 63 -44.07 -2.71 -8.94
CA ILE A 63 -43.22 -1.52 -9.16
C ILE A 63 -42.01 -1.90 -10.02
N VAL A 64 -41.39 -3.06 -9.76
CA VAL A 64 -40.31 -3.61 -10.60
C VAL A 64 -40.81 -3.84 -12.02
N ALA A 65 -41.98 -4.46 -12.20
CA ALA A 65 -42.55 -4.75 -13.51
C ALA A 65 -42.88 -3.48 -14.31
N ILE A 66 -43.50 -2.48 -13.67
CA ILE A 66 -43.81 -1.17 -14.28
C ILE A 66 -42.51 -0.45 -14.65
N GLY A 67 -41.53 -0.42 -13.75
CA GLY A 67 -40.21 0.17 -14.00
C GLY A 67 -39.51 -0.48 -15.19
N ALA A 68 -39.53 -1.81 -15.27
CA ALA A 68 -38.91 -2.57 -16.35
C ALA A 68 -39.60 -2.29 -17.69
N HIS A 69 -40.94 -2.32 -17.71
CA HIS A 69 -41.72 -2.00 -18.90
C HIS A 69 -41.46 -0.57 -19.38
N ALA A 70 -41.43 0.40 -18.46
CA ALA A 70 -41.19 1.80 -18.79
C ALA A 70 -39.75 2.04 -19.29
N ALA A 71 -38.74 1.41 -18.69
CA ALA A 71 -37.36 1.48 -19.16
C ALA A 71 -37.19 0.86 -20.56
N TYR A 72 -37.92 -0.24 -20.85
CA TYR A 72 -37.95 -0.86 -22.18
C TYR A 72 -38.56 0.07 -23.23
N ARG A 73 -39.71 0.69 -22.92
CA ARG A 73 -40.44 1.56 -23.84
C ARG A 73 -39.77 2.91 -24.07
N GLN A 74 -39.37 3.61 -23.02
CA GLN A 74 -38.90 4.99 -23.12
C GLN A 74 -37.47 5.09 -23.66
N LYS A 75 -36.66 4.03 -23.53
CA LYS A 75 -35.28 3.98 -23.99
C LYS A 75 -34.35 5.07 -23.41
N GLU A 76 -34.82 5.88 -22.46
CA GLU A 76 -34.06 6.93 -21.79
C GLU A 76 -33.13 6.38 -20.69
N ILE A 77 -31.95 6.99 -20.56
CA ILE A 77 -30.92 6.57 -19.59
C ILE A 77 -31.37 6.81 -18.14
N VAL A 78 -32.12 7.89 -17.89
CA VAL A 78 -32.63 8.25 -16.55
C VAL A 78 -33.58 7.16 -16.05
N MET A 79 -34.48 6.67 -16.90
CA MET A 79 -35.42 5.60 -16.53
C MET A 79 -34.71 4.27 -16.25
N MET A 80 -33.57 4.03 -16.92
CA MET A 80 -32.72 2.90 -16.57
C MET A 80 -32.16 3.04 -15.15
N TYR A 81 -31.59 4.18 -14.76
CA TYR A 81 -31.09 4.34 -13.37
C TYR A 81 -32.18 4.12 -12.32
N ALA A 82 -33.40 4.64 -12.56
CA ALA A 82 -34.54 4.39 -11.68
C ALA A 82 -34.87 2.90 -11.56
N LEU A 83 -34.89 2.17 -12.68
CA LEU A 83 -35.09 0.71 -12.67
C LEU A 83 -34.01 -0.01 -11.87
N HIS A 84 -32.74 0.35 -12.02
CA HIS A 84 -31.66 -0.32 -11.29
C HIS A 84 -31.78 -0.10 -9.77
N ILE A 85 -32.20 1.09 -9.32
CA ILE A 85 -32.48 1.37 -7.90
C ILE A 85 -33.63 0.48 -7.41
N VAL A 86 -34.73 0.41 -8.17
CA VAL A 86 -35.89 -0.43 -7.84
C VAL A 86 -35.50 -1.92 -7.74
N LEU A 87 -34.60 -2.40 -8.61
CA LEU A 87 -34.05 -3.77 -8.55
C LEU A 87 -33.16 -4.00 -7.32
N VAL A 88 -32.34 -3.02 -6.92
CA VAL A 88 -31.56 -3.13 -5.68
C VAL A 88 -32.47 -3.19 -4.46
N VAL A 89 -33.52 -2.36 -4.39
CA VAL A 89 -34.51 -2.43 -3.31
C VAL A 89 -35.20 -3.79 -3.27
N GLN A 90 -35.53 -4.36 -4.43
CA GLN A 90 -36.08 -5.72 -4.50
C GLN A 90 -35.11 -6.76 -3.93
N ILE A 91 -33.80 -6.67 -4.23
CA ILE A 91 -32.78 -7.56 -3.66
C ILE A 91 -32.72 -7.41 -2.13
N LEU A 92 -32.75 -6.17 -1.62
CA LEU A 92 -32.75 -5.91 -0.18
C LEU A 92 -33.99 -6.50 0.50
N LEU A 93 -35.19 -6.25 -0.05
CA LEU A 93 -36.44 -6.80 0.48
C LEU A 93 -36.45 -8.33 0.44
N ALA A 94 -35.94 -8.94 -0.63
CA ALA A 94 -35.88 -10.39 -0.76
C ALA A 94 -34.94 -10.99 0.29
N SER A 95 -33.80 -10.35 0.49
CA SER A 95 -32.79 -10.79 1.47
C SER A 95 -33.31 -10.65 2.90
N ILE A 96 -34.05 -9.57 3.21
CA ILE A 96 -34.71 -9.37 4.50
C ILE A 96 -35.83 -10.40 4.72
N ALA A 97 -36.63 -10.69 3.69
CA ALA A 97 -37.67 -11.72 3.77
C ALA A 97 -37.08 -13.13 3.98
N CYS A 98 -35.88 -13.39 3.47
CA CYS A 98 -35.13 -14.63 3.69
C CYS A 98 -34.41 -14.69 5.06
N ASN A 99 -34.61 -13.70 5.94
CA ASN A 99 -33.94 -13.59 7.24
C ASN A 99 -32.40 -13.62 7.18
N LEU A 100 -31.82 -13.05 6.12
CA LEU A 100 -30.37 -12.94 6.00
C LEU A 100 -29.80 -11.88 6.95
N SER A 101 -28.58 -12.10 7.42
CA SER A 101 -27.85 -11.14 8.24
C SER A 101 -27.47 -9.88 7.45
N TYR A 102 -27.17 -8.78 8.16
CA TYR A 102 -26.79 -7.52 7.54
C TYR A 102 -25.63 -7.65 6.55
N VAL A 103 -24.61 -8.44 6.89
CA VAL A 103 -23.44 -8.65 6.03
C VAL A 103 -23.75 -9.49 4.82
N GLU A 104 -24.60 -10.51 4.95
CA GLU A 104 -25.07 -11.32 3.82
C GLU A 104 -25.90 -10.48 2.85
N ILE A 105 -26.79 -9.62 3.37
CA ILE A 105 -27.55 -8.66 2.57
C ILE A 105 -26.60 -7.74 1.80
N CYS A 106 -25.58 -7.17 2.46
CA CYS A 106 -24.60 -6.31 1.81
C CYS A 106 -23.78 -7.07 0.75
N ALA A 107 -23.34 -8.29 1.02
CA ALA A 107 -22.60 -9.09 0.07
C ALA A 107 -23.45 -9.42 -1.18
N LEU A 108 -24.71 -9.80 -1.00
CA LEU A 108 -25.63 -10.04 -2.11
C LEU A 108 -25.93 -8.77 -2.91
N ALA A 109 -26.19 -7.66 -2.23
CA ALA A 109 -26.45 -6.37 -2.86
C ALA A 109 -25.21 -5.79 -3.57
N ALA A 110 -24.00 -6.22 -3.19
CA ALA A 110 -22.76 -5.91 -3.91
C ALA A 110 -22.60 -6.80 -5.15
N TRP A 111 -22.68 -8.13 -4.99
CA TRP A 111 -22.38 -9.10 -6.05
C TRP A 111 -23.46 -9.21 -7.13
N LEU A 112 -24.75 -9.28 -6.75
CA LEU A 112 -25.82 -9.53 -7.72
C LEU A 112 -25.93 -8.42 -8.78
N PRO A 113 -25.98 -7.12 -8.41
CA PRO A 113 -25.97 -6.05 -9.41
C PRO A 113 -24.65 -6.00 -10.19
N PHE A 114 -23.51 -6.24 -9.52
CA PHE A 114 -22.20 -6.17 -10.16
C PHE A 114 -22.00 -7.25 -11.22
N VAL A 115 -22.28 -8.50 -10.89
CA VAL A 115 -22.16 -9.64 -11.81
C VAL A 115 -23.29 -9.60 -12.84
N GLY A 116 -24.53 -9.36 -12.42
CA GLY A 116 -25.66 -9.30 -13.33
C GLY A 116 -25.50 -8.20 -14.38
N PHE A 117 -25.35 -6.95 -13.95
CA PHE A 117 -25.22 -5.83 -14.88
C PHE A 117 -23.84 -5.79 -15.57
N GLY A 118 -22.79 -6.24 -14.86
CA GLY A 118 -21.44 -6.31 -15.38
C GLY A 118 -21.26 -7.37 -16.47
N ALA A 119 -21.72 -8.60 -16.27
CA ALA A 119 -21.64 -9.67 -17.25
C ALA A 119 -22.37 -9.30 -18.55
N VAL A 120 -23.58 -8.75 -18.44
CA VAL A 120 -24.34 -8.24 -19.60
C VAL A 120 -23.55 -7.17 -20.35
N SER A 121 -22.90 -6.24 -19.63
CA SER A 121 -22.12 -5.18 -20.25
C SER A 121 -20.85 -5.69 -20.97
N VAL A 122 -20.19 -6.70 -20.41
CA VAL A 122 -18.98 -7.33 -20.99
C VAL A 122 -19.34 -8.17 -22.20
N LEU A 123 -20.39 -9.00 -22.11
CA LEU A 123 -20.90 -9.79 -23.24
C LEU A 123 -21.31 -8.91 -24.42
N MET A 124 -22.04 -7.82 -24.15
CA MET A 124 -22.45 -6.89 -25.21
C MET A 124 -21.26 -6.16 -25.83
N ARG A 125 -20.21 -5.89 -25.06
CA ARG A 125 -18.97 -5.30 -25.59
C ARG A 125 -18.18 -6.31 -26.42
N ALA A 126 -18.09 -7.57 -25.99
CA ALA A 126 -17.45 -8.64 -26.75
C ALA A 126 -18.16 -8.89 -28.10
N ALA A 127 -19.49 -8.75 -28.12
CA ALA A 127 -20.30 -8.84 -29.33
C ALA A 127 -20.28 -7.57 -30.22
N ASN A 128 -19.43 -6.57 -29.93
CA ASN A 128 -19.41 -5.26 -30.60
C ASN A 128 -20.75 -4.50 -30.60
N ARG A 129 -21.63 -4.79 -29.63
CA ARG A 129 -22.94 -4.15 -29.44
C ARG A 129 -22.96 -3.23 -28.21
N ALA A 130 -21.80 -2.72 -27.81
CA ALA A 130 -21.70 -1.78 -26.69
C ALA A 130 -22.46 -0.49 -27.01
N THR A 131 -23.45 -0.16 -26.19
CA THR A 131 -24.27 1.05 -26.34
C THR A 131 -24.13 1.94 -25.10
N ALA A 132 -24.62 3.18 -25.18
CA ALA A 132 -24.70 4.04 -24.00
C ALA A 132 -25.44 3.37 -22.83
N LYS A 133 -26.45 2.53 -23.14
CA LYS A 133 -27.21 1.75 -22.16
C LYS A 133 -26.35 0.70 -21.46
N THR A 134 -25.59 -0.10 -22.19
CA THR A 134 -24.74 -1.14 -21.57
C THR A 134 -23.63 -0.53 -20.70
N LYS A 135 -23.18 0.68 -21.03
CA LYS A 135 -22.25 1.46 -20.20
C LYS A 135 -22.89 1.92 -18.88
N THR A 136 -24.19 2.25 -18.89
CA THR A 136 -24.96 2.59 -17.68
C THR A 136 -25.09 1.40 -16.74
N TRP A 137 -25.38 0.22 -17.28
CA TRP A 137 -25.50 -1.04 -16.52
C TRP A 137 -24.20 -1.35 -15.78
N TRP A 138 -23.08 -1.29 -16.50
CA TRP A 138 -21.74 -1.44 -15.92
C TRP A 138 -21.49 -0.47 -14.75
N ARG A 139 -21.73 0.83 -14.98
CA ARG A 139 -21.48 1.88 -13.97
C ARG A 139 -22.30 1.68 -12.71
N PHE A 140 -23.56 1.29 -12.87
CA PHE A 140 -24.43 1.02 -11.74
C PHE A 140 -23.98 -0.20 -10.95
N GLY A 141 -23.62 -1.30 -11.63
CA GLY A 141 -23.07 -2.49 -10.98
C GLY A 141 -21.79 -2.18 -10.16
N VAL A 142 -20.87 -1.38 -10.72
CA VAL A 142 -19.68 -0.91 -9.99
C VAL A 142 -20.06 -0.06 -8.78
N ALA A 143 -21.01 0.86 -8.94
CA ALA A 143 -21.47 1.69 -7.83
C ALA A 143 -22.02 0.82 -6.68
N CYS A 144 -22.87 -0.17 -6.97
CA CYS A 144 -23.40 -1.10 -5.98
C CYS A 144 -22.30 -1.90 -5.28
N ALA A 145 -21.34 -2.44 -6.04
CA ALA A 145 -20.21 -3.18 -5.46
C ALA A 145 -19.41 -2.33 -4.48
N LEU A 146 -19.10 -1.08 -4.86
CA LEU A 146 -18.35 -0.16 -4.00
C LEU A 146 -19.17 0.26 -2.77
N THR A 147 -20.46 0.59 -2.93
CA THR A 147 -21.30 1.05 -1.80
C THR A 147 -21.58 -0.05 -0.81
N PHE A 148 -22.11 -1.19 -1.27
CA PHE A 148 -22.47 -2.29 -0.38
C PHE A 148 -21.25 -3.07 0.13
N GLY A 149 -20.17 -3.14 -0.66
CA GLY A 149 -18.89 -3.63 -0.16
C GLY A 149 -18.35 -2.77 0.98
N SER A 150 -18.46 -1.44 0.88
CA SER A 150 -18.08 -0.53 1.97
C SER A 150 -18.98 -0.68 3.20
N PHE A 151 -20.29 -0.84 3.01
CA PHE A 151 -21.22 -1.12 4.10
C PHE A 151 -20.93 -2.44 4.81
N ALA A 152 -20.51 -3.48 4.07
CA ALA A 152 -20.07 -4.74 4.68
C ALA A 152 -18.87 -4.55 5.63
N LEU A 153 -17.99 -3.57 5.40
CA LEU A 153 -16.88 -3.28 6.31
C LEU A 153 -17.34 -2.69 7.65
N LEU A 154 -18.46 -2.00 7.70
CA LEU A 154 -18.98 -1.34 8.91
C LEU A 154 -19.62 -2.32 9.91
N SER A 155 -19.73 -3.59 9.55
CA SER A 155 -20.33 -4.59 10.42
C SER A 155 -19.29 -5.27 11.31
N ASP A 156 -19.68 -5.55 12.54
CA ASP A 156 -18.89 -6.35 13.49
C ASP A 156 -19.14 -7.87 13.35
N GLN A 157 -19.95 -8.28 12.37
CA GLN A 157 -20.26 -9.70 12.12
C GLN A 157 -19.13 -10.44 11.36
N ASN A 158 -19.36 -11.70 11.01
CA ASN A 158 -18.40 -12.66 10.46
C ASN A 158 -17.45 -12.10 9.37
N TYR A 159 -16.14 -12.16 9.65
CA TYR A 159 -15.06 -11.71 8.73
C TYR A 159 -15.10 -12.36 7.35
N LEU A 160 -15.54 -13.62 7.23
CA LEU A 160 -15.66 -14.29 5.93
C LEU A 160 -16.61 -13.54 5.02
N MET A 161 -17.77 -13.16 5.55
CA MET A 161 -18.83 -12.55 4.77
C MET A 161 -18.54 -11.07 4.49
N ARG A 162 -17.84 -10.39 5.42
CA ARG A 162 -17.26 -9.06 5.19
C ARG A 162 -16.23 -9.09 4.05
N SER A 163 -15.36 -10.10 4.06
CA SER A 163 -14.37 -10.32 2.99
C SER A 163 -15.05 -10.57 1.65
N ALA A 164 -16.12 -11.37 1.63
CA ALA A 164 -16.89 -11.64 0.42
C ALA A 164 -17.53 -10.36 -0.15
N GLY A 165 -18.17 -9.54 0.69
CA GLY A 165 -18.72 -8.25 0.26
C GLY A 165 -17.64 -7.27 -0.23
N TRP A 166 -16.51 -7.19 0.48
CA TRP A 166 -15.40 -6.31 0.10
C TRP A 166 -14.69 -6.77 -1.18
N LEU A 167 -14.61 -8.08 -1.42
CA LEU A 167 -14.05 -8.64 -2.66
C LEU A 167 -14.80 -8.12 -3.89
N ALA A 168 -16.14 -7.96 -3.82
CA ALA A 168 -16.90 -7.36 -4.91
C ALA A 168 -16.40 -5.95 -5.24
N ALA A 169 -16.15 -5.13 -4.21
CA ALA A 169 -15.63 -3.77 -4.35
C ALA A 169 -14.23 -3.76 -4.98
N VAL A 170 -13.34 -4.67 -4.54
CA VAL A 170 -11.99 -4.84 -5.10
C VAL A 170 -12.04 -5.19 -6.58
N VAL A 171 -12.83 -6.20 -6.96
CA VAL A 171 -12.97 -6.63 -8.36
C VAL A 171 -13.56 -5.50 -9.20
N ALA A 172 -14.61 -4.84 -8.71
CA ALA A 172 -15.22 -3.70 -9.39
C ALA A 172 -14.20 -2.57 -9.63
N MET A 173 -13.33 -2.30 -8.67
CA MET A 173 -12.30 -1.28 -8.80
C MET A 173 -11.24 -1.64 -9.85
N TYR A 174 -10.76 -2.88 -9.88
CA TYR A 174 -9.80 -3.30 -10.91
C TYR A 174 -10.40 -3.29 -12.32
N VAL A 175 -11.67 -3.70 -12.46
CA VAL A 175 -12.33 -3.59 -13.77
C VAL A 175 -12.56 -2.12 -14.14
N LEU A 176 -12.85 -1.24 -13.17
CA LEU A 176 -12.91 0.20 -13.42
C LEU A 176 -11.56 0.75 -13.92
N VAL A 177 -10.44 0.31 -13.33
CA VAL A 177 -9.08 0.64 -13.82
C VAL A 177 -8.91 0.18 -15.26
N TYR A 178 -9.30 -1.05 -15.57
CA TYR A 178 -9.20 -1.61 -16.92
C TYR A 178 -9.99 -0.79 -17.95
N VAL A 179 -11.20 -0.35 -17.58
CA VAL A 179 -12.09 0.40 -18.48
C VAL A 179 -11.67 1.87 -18.62
N VAL A 180 -11.34 2.55 -17.52
CA VAL A 180 -11.04 3.99 -17.50
C VAL A 180 -9.57 4.27 -17.85
N ARG A 181 -8.68 3.28 -17.69
CA ARG A 181 -7.24 3.35 -17.98
C ARG A 181 -6.53 4.51 -17.25
N ARG A 182 -6.96 4.82 -16.02
CA ARG A 182 -6.31 5.81 -15.15
C ARG A 182 -5.50 5.10 -14.07
N ALA A 183 -4.21 5.39 -14.00
CA ALA A 183 -3.30 4.82 -13.01
C ALA A 183 -3.64 5.24 -11.57
N ALA A 184 -4.24 6.41 -11.36
CA ALA A 184 -4.68 6.85 -10.02
C ALA A 184 -5.68 5.87 -9.38
N LEU A 185 -6.59 5.31 -10.18
CA LEU A 185 -7.56 4.31 -9.72
C LEU A 185 -6.88 2.98 -9.34
N LEU A 186 -5.71 2.69 -9.93
CA LEU A 186 -4.98 1.46 -9.64
C LEU A 186 -4.40 1.49 -8.23
N TYR A 187 -3.92 2.65 -7.76
CA TYR A 187 -3.48 2.80 -6.36
C TYR A 187 -4.62 2.51 -5.38
N ALA A 188 -5.82 3.02 -5.66
CA ALA A 188 -6.99 2.74 -4.84
C ALA A 188 -7.38 1.26 -4.89
N GLY A 189 -7.37 0.61 -6.06
CA GLY A 189 -7.60 -0.83 -6.19
C GLY A 189 -6.58 -1.67 -5.40
N ASN A 190 -5.30 -1.28 -5.44
CA ASN A 190 -4.25 -1.93 -4.66
C ASN A 190 -4.47 -1.75 -3.15
N MET A 191 -4.83 -0.56 -2.68
CA MET A 191 -5.17 -0.33 -1.27
C MET A 191 -6.39 -1.14 -0.82
N MET A 192 -7.43 -1.21 -1.64
CA MET A 192 -8.60 -2.06 -1.33
C MET A 192 -8.22 -3.54 -1.26
N SER A 193 -7.25 -3.99 -2.07
CA SER A 193 -6.74 -5.37 -2.03
C SER A 193 -5.92 -5.66 -0.79
N VAL A 194 -5.14 -4.69 -0.30
CA VAL A 194 -4.45 -4.81 1.00
C VAL A 194 -5.47 -4.97 2.12
N MET A 195 -6.53 -4.15 2.13
CA MET A 195 -7.62 -4.29 3.10
C MET A 195 -8.29 -5.67 3.01
N LEU A 196 -8.49 -6.20 1.80
CA LEU A 196 -9.01 -7.55 1.61
C LEU A 196 -8.07 -8.60 2.22
N ALA A 197 -6.76 -8.50 2.00
CA ALA A 197 -5.78 -9.40 2.60
C ALA A 197 -5.83 -9.35 4.13
N THR A 198 -5.99 -8.16 4.72
CA THR A 198 -6.17 -7.98 6.16
C THR A 198 -7.43 -8.70 6.67
N LEU A 199 -8.56 -8.55 5.98
CA LEU A 199 -9.81 -9.22 6.37
C LEU A 199 -9.70 -10.75 6.27
N LEU A 200 -9.01 -11.26 5.26
CA LEU A 200 -8.75 -12.69 5.11
C LEU A 200 -7.83 -13.24 6.21
N CYS A 201 -6.83 -12.46 6.63
CA CYS A 201 -6.00 -12.81 7.79
C CYS A 201 -6.83 -12.85 9.07
N ALA A 202 -7.68 -11.84 9.30
CA ALA A 202 -8.57 -11.78 10.46
C ALA A 202 -9.58 -12.94 10.47
N TRP A 203 -10.15 -13.29 9.31
CA TRP A 203 -11.02 -14.46 9.18
C TRP A 203 -10.33 -15.76 9.57
N ARG A 204 -9.05 -15.92 9.23
CA ARG A 204 -8.24 -17.09 9.60
C ARG A 204 -7.72 -17.04 11.05
N GLY A 205 -8.04 -16.02 11.82
CA GLY A 205 -7.58 -15.87 13.20
C GLY A 205 -6.07 -15.57 13.31
N VAL A 206 -5.46 -15.04 12.25
CA VAL A 206 -4.03 -14.68 12.25
C VAL A 206 -3.85 -13.45 13.14
N SER A 207 -2.84 -13.48 14.01
CA SER A 207 -2.53 -12.35 14.88
C SER A 207 -2.12 -11.12 14.05
N PHE A 208 -2.31 -9.92 14.61
CA PHE A 208 -2.01 -8.67 13.92
C PHE A 208 -0.57 -8.61 13.37
N ASN A 209 0.42 -9.03 14.16
CA ASN A 209 1.82 -9.02 13.76
C ASN A 209 2.11 -9.98 12.60
N TRP A 210 1.54 -11.19 12.62
CA TRP A 210 1.66 -12.12 11.49
C TRP A 210 0.90 -11.63 10.25
N ALA A 211 -0.25 -10.96 10.44
CA ALA A 211 -0.98 -10.33 9.34
C ALA A 211 -0.14 -9.26 8.65
N LEU A 212 0.66 -8.47 9.39
CA LEU A 212 1.59 -7.51 8.79
C LEU A 212 2.66 -8.18 7.91
N VAL A 213 3.20 -9.33 8.33
CA VAL A 213 4.14 -10.12 7.51
C VAL A 213 3.46 -10.61 6.23
N VAL A 214 2.25 -11.14 6.33
CA VAL A 214 1.46 -11.60 5.17
C VAL A 214 1.14 -10.44 4.22
N ILE A 215 0.75 -9.28 4.75
CA ILE A 215 0.48 -8.07 3.95
C ILE A 215 1.74 -7.57 3.26
N ALA A 216 2.87 -7.56 3.96
CA ALA A 216 4.15 -7.16 3.39
C ALA A 216 4.57 -8.10 2.24
N ALA A 217 4.38 -9.42 2.42
CA ALA A 217 4.63 -10.42 1.40
C ALA A 217 3.66 -10.30 0.22
N PHE A 218 2.38 -10.04 0.47
CA PHE A 218 1.37 -9.78 -0.56
C PHE A 218 1.71 -8.53 -1.37
N GLY A 219 2.15 -7.46 -0.72
CA GLY A 219 2.62 -6.25 -1.38
C GLY A 219 3.84 -6.52 -2.27
N LEU A 220 4.86 -7.20 -1.73
CA LEU A 220 6.07 -7.52 -2.46
C LEU A 220 5.78 -8.50 -3.61
N ILE A 221 5.30 -9.70 -3.34
CA ILE A 221 5.12 -10.75 -4.36
C ILE A 221 3.92 -10.45 -5.26
N GLY A 222 2.78 -10.09 -4.68
CA GLY A 222 1.52 -9.88 -5.40
C GLY A 222 1.59 -8.70 -6.36
N PHE A 223 1.89 -7.49 -5.86
CA PHE A 223 1.92 -6.31 -6.73
C PHE A 223 3.14 -6.26 -7.64
N TYR A 224 4.34 -6.63 -7.16
CA TYR A 224 5.51 -6.68 -8.04
C TYR A 224 5.35 -7.75 -9.12
N GLY A 225 4.91 -8.95 -8.74
CA GLY A 225 4.69 -10.06 -9.67
C GLY A 225 3.62 -9.74 -10.71
N ALA A 226 2.47 -9.18 -10.29
CA ALA A 226 1.42 -8.74 -11.21
C ALA A 226 1.91 -7.60 -12.12
N GLY A 227 2.68 -6.65 -11.58
CA GLY A 227 3.31 -5.59 -12.35
C GLY A 227 4.28 -6.15 -13.39
N TRP A 228 5.09 -7.14 -13.02
CA TRP A 228 6.08 -7.75 -13.89
C TRP A 228 5.41 -8.53 -15.02
N LEU A 229 4.37 -9.30 -14.69
CA LEU A 229 3.57 -10.02 -15.67
C LEU A 229 2.92 -9.04 -16.66
N TYR A 230 2.35 -7.94 -16.17
CA TYR A 230 1.79 -6.89 -17.03
C TYR A 230 2.87 -6.26 -17.93
N ARG A 231 4.05 -6.01 -17.38
CA ARG A 231 5.20 -5.47 -18.10
C ARG A 231 5.66 -6.38 -19.24
N LEU A 232 5.66 -7.70 -19.03
CA LEU A 232 5.99 -8.67 -20.09
C LEU A 232 5.01 -8.60 -21.27
N TRP A 233 3.73 -8.32 -21.01
CA TRP A 233 2.68 -8.33 -22.03
C TRP A 233 2.49 -6.99 -22.75
N ARG A 234 2.67 -5.88 -22.03
CA ARG A 234 2.31 -4.52 -22.49
C ARG A 234 3.44 -3.51 -22.36
N GLY A 235 4.62 -3.92 -21.93
CA GLY A 235 5.79 -3.08 -21.74
C GLY A 235 5.77 -2.27 -20.44
N THR A 236 6.80 -1.45 -20.25
CA THR A 236 6.89 -0.50 -19.14
C THR A 236 5.98 0.70 -19.41
N GLY A 237 5.24 1.13 -18.40
CA GLY A 237 4.28 2.22 -18.53
C GLY A 237 3.66 2.60 -17.20
N ARG A 238 2.60 3.43 -17.25
CA ARG A 238 1.95 3.97 -16.03
C ARG A 238 1.44 2.88 -15.07
N VAL A 239 1.03 1.73 -15.59
CA VAL A 239 0.57 0.58 -14.79
C VAL A 239 1.72 -0.08 -14.05
N TRP A 240 2.87 -0.29 -14.71
CA TRP A 240 4.09 -0.81 -14.09
C TRP A 240 4.53 0.08 -12.93
N ASN A 241 4.65 1.39 -13.17
CA ASN A 241 5.08 2.33 -12.12
C ASN A 241 4.13 2.33 -10.92
N ALA A 242 2.81 2.25 -11.16
CA ALA A 242 1.83 2.19 -10.08
C ALA A 242 1.90 0.88 -9.30
N MET A 243 2.07 -0.27 -9.97
CA MET A 243 2.24 -1.56 -9.31
C MET A 243 3.54 -1.61 -8.50
N LEU A 244 4.65 -1.14 -9.07
CA LEU A 244 5.94 -1.07 -8.39
C LEU A 244 5.88 -0.18 -7.14
N ALA A 245 5.31 1.02 -7.28
CA ALA A 245 5.14 1.93 -6.15
C ALA A 245 4.22 1.35 -5.07
N SER A 246 3.08 0.76 -5.43
CA SER A 246 2.22 0.07 -4.46
C SER A 246 2.93 -1.09 -3.78
N SER A 247 3.71 -1.87 -4.54
CA SER A 247 4.47 -3.00 -4.01
C SER A 247 5.45 -2.57 -2.94
N LEU A 248 6.32 -1.61 -3.27
CA LEU A 248 7.35 -1.11 -2.37
C LEU A 248 6.74 -0.40 -1.16
N THR A 249 5.72 0.43 -1.35
CA THR A 249 5.06 1.13 -0.23
C THR A 249 4.44 0.15 0.75
N VAL A 250 3.69 -0.86 0.27
CA VAL A 250 3.02 -1.84 1.14
C VAL A 250 4.04 -2.78 1.79
N ALA A 251 4.99 -3.31 1.03
CA ALA A 251 6.02 -4.21 1.55
C ALA A 251 6.86 -3.53 2.63
N CYS A 252 7.31 -2.29 2.38
CA CYS A 252 8.15 -1.57 3.32
C CYS A 252 7.38 -1.11 4.55
N SER A 253 6.18 -0.54 4.39
CA SER A 253 5.39 -0.07 5.56
C SER A 253 4.98 -1.22 6.47
N ALA A 254 4.37 -2.29 5.93
CA ALA A 254 3.95 -3.43 6.71
C ALA A 254 5.15 -4.24 7.25
N GLY A 255 6.22 -4.38 6.47
CA GLY A 255 7.46 -5.04 6.90
C GLY A 255 8.14 -4.29 8.05
N LEU A 256 8.26 -2.96 7.97
CA LEU A 256 8.82 -2.16 9.05
C LEU A 256 7.97 -2.24 10.32
N LEU A 257 6.63 -2.18 10.20
CA LEU A 257 5.74 -2.36 11.36
C LEU A 257 5.87 -3.76 11.97
N ALA A 258 5.93 -4.81 11.14
CA ALA A 258 6.14 -6.18 11.60
C ALA A 258 7.48 -6.36 12.31
N SER A 259 8.52 -5.65 11.85
CA SER A 259 9.87 -5.70 12.45
C SER A 259 9.89 -5.17 13.89
N LEU A 260 8.91 -4.36 14.30
CA LEU A 260 8.80 -3.87 15.68
C LEU A 260 8.32 -4.95 16.67
N SER A 261 7.93 -6.13 16.19
CA SER A 261 7.56 -7.25 17.04
C SER A 261 8.72 -7.70 17.94
N SER A 262 8.38 -8.36 19.05
CA SER A 262 9.32 -9.07 19.92
C SER A 262 9.53 -10.53 19.50
N ASP A 263 8.68 -11.08 18.64
CA ASP A 263 8.76 -12.46 18.18
C ASP A 263 9.82 -12.61 17.07
N VAL A 264 10.81 -13.47 17.33
CA VAL A 264 11.92 -13.77 16.41
C VAL A 264 11.41 -14.22 15.04
N ALA A 265 10.36 -15.05 14.98
CA ALA A 265 9.85 -15.58 13.72
C ALA A 265 9.20 -14.50 12.86
N ILE A 266 8.46 -13.58 13.50
CA ILE A 266 7.82 -12.45 12.82
C ILE A 266 8.87 -11.47 12.31
N VAL A 267 9.87 -11.17 13.13
CA VAL A 267 10.99 -10.29 12.77
C VAL A 267 11.81 -10.89 11.64
N ALA A 268 12.08 -12.19 11.65
CA ALA A 268 12.74 -12.89 10.55
C ALA A 268 11.93 -12.81 9.25
N GLY A 269 10.62 -13.07 9.31
CA GLY A 269 9.72 -12.91 8.16
C GLY A 269 9.73 -11.49 7.60
N ALA A 270 9.65 -10.49 8.48
CA ALA A 270 9.73 -9.08 8.10
C ALA A 270 11.08 -8.72 7.46
N ALA A 271 12.20 -9.18 8.04
CA ALA A 271 13.54 -8.91 7.53
C ALA A 271 13.75 -9.48 6.13
N VAL A 272 13.29 -10.71 5.86
CA VAL A 272 13.35 -11.32 4.51
C VAL A 272 12.59 -10.46 3.49
N ILE A 273 11.41 -9.95 3.86
CA ILE A 273 10.61 -9.11 2.96
C ILE A 273 11.28 -7.75 2.72
N LEU A 274 11.86 -7.12 3.75
CA LEU A 274 12.57 -5.84 3.62
C LEU A 274 13.85 -5.98 2.77
N VAL A 275 14.60 -7.07 2.94
CA VAL A 275 15.74 -7.41 2.07
C VAL A 275 15.27 -7.64 0.64
N GLY A 276 14.16 -8.36 0.45
CA GLY A 276 13.54 -8.55 -0.86
C GLY A 276 13.10 -7.23 -1.51
N ALA A 277 12.54 -6.30 -0.75
CA ALA A 277 12.23 -4.95 -1.22
C ALA A 277 13.51 -4.19 -1.62
N GLY A 278 14.58 -4.31 -0.85
CA GLY A 278 15.91 -3.76 -1.18
C GLY A 278 16.48 -4.31 -2.50
N ALA A 279 16.28 -5.60 -2.78
CA ALA A 279 16.64 -6.20 -4.05
C ALA A 279 15.81 -5.62 -5.21
N VAL A 280 14.50 -5.45 -5.03
CA VAL A 280 13.63 -4.81 -6.03
C VAL A 280 14.07 -3.36 -6.32
N PHE A 281 14.40 -2.60 -5.28
CA PHE A 281 14.96 -1.26 -5.40
C PHE A 281 16.29 -1.25 -6.20
N SER A 282 17.14 -2.25 -5.99
CA SER A 282 18.41 -2.40 -6.72
C SER A 282 18.19 -2.70 -8.20
N VAL A 283 17.24 -3.59 -8.52
CA VAL A 283 16.80 -3.84 -9.91
C VAL A 283 16.29 -2.54 -10.54
N GLN A 284 15.44 -1.80 -9.82
CA GLN A 284 14.91 -0.54 -10.32
C GLN A 284 15.99 0.52 -10.51
N SER A 285 17.00 0.56 -9.65
CA SER A 285 18.15 1.45 -9.76
C SER A 285 18.95 1.16 -11.03
N TYR A 286 19.20 -0.12 -11.32
CA TYR A 286 19.88 -0.55 -12.53
C TYR A 286 19.11 -0.14 -13.79
N GLU A 287 17.80 -0.40 -13.83
CA GLU A 287 16.96 -0.06 -14.99
C GLU A 287 16.86 1.44 -15.24
N MET A 288 16.68 2.24 -14.18
CA MET A 288 16.50 3.69 -14.30
C MET A 288 17.82 4.46 -14.32
N LYS A 289 18.96 3.79 -14.07
CA LYS A 289 20.28 4.40 -13.88
C LYS A 289 20.26 5.52 -12.84
N ARG A 290 19.49 5.32 -11.77
CA ARG A 290 19.35 6.27 -10.65
C ARG A 290 19.75 5.61 -9.34
N LEU A 291 20.85 6.09 -8.75
CA LEU A 291 21.40 5.55 -7.49
C LEU A 291 20.49 5.77 -6.28
N GLU A 292 19.62 6.77 -6.32
CA GLU A 292 18.64 7.05 -5.25
C GLU A 292 17.80 5.81 -4.90
N PHE A 293 17.45 4.98 -5.89
CA PHE A 293 16.73 3.73 -5.63
C PHE A 293 17.60 2.70 -4.92
N ALA A 294 18.87 2.56 -5.30
CA ALA A 294 19.79 1.65 -4.62
C ALA A 294 20.04 2.09 -3.18
N GLU A 295 20.15 3.40 -2.94
CA GLU A 295 20.27 3.96 -1.59
C GLU A 295 19.06 3.61 -0.72
N CYS A 296 17.83 3.88 -1.17
CA CYS A 296 16.63 3.46 -0.47
C CYS A 296 16.61 1.95 -0.21
N GLY A 297 17.00 1.15 -1.20
CA GLY A 297 17.03 -0.30 -1.11
C GLY A 297 17.99 -0.82 -0.04
N VAL A 298 19.21 -0.30 -0.01
CA VAL A 298 20.22 -0.69 0.99
C VAL A 298 19.79 -0.27 2.39
N VAL A 299 19.23 0.94 2.56
CA VAL A 299 18.73 1.40 3.86
C VAL A 299 17.61 0.50 4.38
N ILE A 300 16.64 0.17 3.53
CA ILE A 300 15.49 -0.68 3.92
C ILE A 300 15.94 -2.11 4.24
N ALA A 301 16.83 -2.68 3.42
CA ALA A 301 17.40 -4.00 3.68
C ALA A 301 18.19 -4.01 5.01
N MET A 302 18.99 -2.98 5.27
CA MET A 302 19.77 -2.85 6.50
C MET A 302 18.89 -2.71 7.74
N LEU A 303 17.77 -1.98 7.67
CA LEU A 303 16.81 -1.90 8.78
C LEU A 303 16.25 -3.27 9.14
N GLY A 304 15.87 -4.08 8.15
CA GLY A 304 15.42 -5.45 8.37
C GLY A 304 16.51 -6.34 8.95
N ALA A 305 17.72 -6.29 8.38
CA ALA A 305 18.86 -7.08 8.84
C ALA A 305 19.29 -6.73 10.27
N GLN A 306 19.39 -5.44 10.60
CA GLN A 306 19.68 -4.98 11.96
C GLN A 306 18.64 -5.51 12.94
N ARG A 307 17.35 -5.37 12.61
CA ARG A 307 16.30 -5.74 13.54
C ARG A 307 16.29 -7.25 13.81
N LEU A 308 16.57 -8.05 12.79
CA LEU A 308 16.77 -9.49 12.95
C LEU A 308 17.97 -9.81 13.82
N LEU A 309 19.12 -9.15 13.60
CA LEU A 309 20.32 -9.33 14.43
C LEU A 309 20.04 -9.00 15.89
N TYR A 310 19.32 -7.91 16.16
CA TYR A 310 18.95 -7.50 17.51
C TYR A 310 18.14 -8.56 18.26
N VAL A 311 17.21 -9.22 17.58
CA VAL A 311 16.34 -10.22 18.19
C VAL A 311 17.02 -11.60 18.23
N ALA A 312 17.88 -11.92 17.27
CA ALA A 312 18.62 -13.17 17.22
C ALA A 312 19.82 -13.20 18.19
N LEU A 313 20.44 -12.05 18.45
CA LEU A 313 21.64 -11.89 19.28
C LEU A 313 21.44 -10.72 20.28
N PRO A 314 20.64 -10.93 21.34
CA PRO A 314 20.23 -9.84 22.25
C PRO A 314 21.40 -9.23 23.03
N ASP A 315 22.48 -9.97 23.25
CA ASP A 315 23.67 -9.52 23.99
C ASP A 315 24.64 -8.70 23.13
N THR A 316 24.29 -8.42 21.87
CA THR A 316 25.14 -7.66 20.96
C THR A 316 25.21 -6.19 21.36
N HIS A 317 26.42 -5.68 21.58
CA HIS A 317 26.64 -4.28 21.93
C HIS A 317 26.11 -3.33 20.84
N ALA A 318 25.58 -2.18 21.25
CA ALA A 318 24.98 -1.19 20.34
C ALA A 318 25.94 -0.74 19.22
N LEU A 319 27.24 -0.74 19.50
CA LEU A 319 28.30 -0.38 18.55
C LEU A 319 28.30 -1.25 17.29
N VAL A 320 27.93 -2.53 17.40
CA VAL A 320 27.94 -3.44 16.24
C VAL A 320 26.97 -2.95 15.18
N TYR A 321 25.79 -2.47 15.59
CA TYR A 321 24.80 -1.93 14.67
C TYR A 321 25.28 -0.63 14.00
N THR A 322 25.92 0.27 14.77
CA THR A 322 26.44 1.53 14.21
C THR A 322 27.58 1.27 13.24
N HIS A 323 28.39 0.24 13.47
CA HIS A 323 29.40 -0.23 12.52
C HIS A 323 28.81 -0.81 11.23
N LEU A 324 27.72 -1.57 11.31
CA LEU A 324 27.02 -2.04 10.12
C LEU A 324 26.45 -0.86 9.30
N TRP A 325 25.90 0.17 9.96
CA TRP A 325 25.49 1.40 9.27
C TRP A 325 26.67 2.19 8.70
N ALA A 326 27.82 2.20 9.38
CA ALA A 326 29.03 2.79 8.85
C ALA A 326 29.46 2.06 7.56
N LEU A 327 29.40 0.73 7.50
CA LEU A 327 29.65 -0.02 6.28
C LEU A 327 28.68 0.34 5.15
N VAL A 328 27.39 0.51 5.46
CA VAL A 328 26.40 1.01 4.48
C VAL A 328 26.77 2.40 3.97
N ALA A 329 27.09 3.34 4.86
CA ALA A 329 27.50 4.69 4.47
C ALA A 329 28.80 4.69 3.63
N ALA A 330 29.75 3.81 3.96
CA ALA A 330 30.97 3.61 3.18
C ALA A 330 30.68 3.07 1.78
N ALA A 331 29.76 2.10 1.65
CA ALA A 331 29.37 1.53 0.37
C ALA A 331 28.68 2.58 -0.52
N LEU A 332 27.78 3.39 0.05
CA LEU A 332 27.11 4.49 -0.66
C LEU A 332 28.11 5.57 -1.07
N TYR A 333 29.00 5.97 -0.16
CA TYR A 333 30.09 6.89 -0.47
C TYR A 333 30.92 6.40 -1.68
N ALA A 334 31.34 5.13 -1.67
CA ALA A 334 32.11 4.53 -2.76
C ALA A 334 31.31 4.47 -4.07
N GLY A 335 30.02 4.12 -4.02
CA GLY A 335 29.13 4.08 -5.17
C GLY A 335 28.96 5.45 -5.83
N TYR A 336 28.61 6.48 -5.04
CA TYR A 336 28.48 7.85 -5.56
C TYR A 336 29.82 8.43 -6.03
N TYR A 337 30.93 8.07 -5.38
CA TYR A 337 32.27 8.45 -5.83
C TYR A 337 32.60 7.86 -7.19
N ALA A 338 32.37 6.55 -7.39
CA ALA A 338 32.59 5.86 -8.66
C ALA A 338 31.72 6.45 -9.79
N CYS A 339 30.52 6.91 -9.47
CA CYS A 339 29.63 7.58 -10.41
C CYS A 339 29.91 9.08 -10.60
N LYS A 340 31.03 9.60 -10.05
CA LYS A 340 31.47 11.00 -10.19
C LYS A 340 30.44 12.02 -9.71
N ARG A 341 29.73 11.70 -8.60
CA ARG A 341 28.77 12.58 -7.94
C ARG A 341 29.37 13.10 -6.62
N PRO A 342 30.12 14.21 -6.67
CA PRO A 342 30.98 14.62 -5.56
C PRO A 342 30.21 15.13 -4.34
N ILE A 343 29.05 15.76 -4.53
CA ILE A 343 28.25 16.34 -3.44
C ILE A 343 27.64 15.21 -2.60
N GLU A 344 26.94 14.29 -3.24
CA GLU A 344 26.28 13.15 -2.59
C GLU A 344 27.31 12.21 -1.97
N SER A 345 28.42 11.95 -2.67
CA SER A 345 29.54 11.18 -2.12
C SER A 345 30.09 11.83 -0.84
N MET A 346 30.25 13.16 -0.83
CA MET A 346 30.73 13.88 0.36
C MET A 346 29.74 13.79 1.53
N CYS A 347 28.44 13.87 1.26
CA CYS A 347 27.40 13.68 2.29
C CYS A 347 27.55 12.31 2.95
N HIS A 348 27.64 11.22 2.18
CA HIS A 348 27.81 9.88 2.74
C HIS A 348 29.14 9.67 3.45
N LEU A 349 30.21 10.35 3.01
CA LEU A 349 31.48 10.35 3.72
C LEU A 349 31.35 11.00 5.11
N VAL A 350 30.65 12.14 5.19
CA VAL A 350 30.38 12.79 6.48
C VAL A 350 29.50 11.90 7.35
N THR A 351 28.46 11.27 6.79
CA THR A 351 27.62 10.31 7.51
C THR A 351 28.42 9.13 8.05
N LEU A 352 29.31 8.55 7.25
CA LEU A 352 30.24 7.49 7.65
C LEU A 352 31.09 7.94 8.85
N LEU A 353 31.72 9.11 8.75
CA LEU A 353 32.57 9.64 9.82
C LEU A 353 31.77 9.88 11.11
N CYS A 354 30.55 10.42 11.00
CA CYS A 354 29.67 10.60 12.16
C CYS A 354 29.25 9.27 12.81
N LEU A 355 28.93 8.25 12.01
CA LEU A 355 28.50 6.93 12.50
C LEU A 355 29.61 6.15 13.20
N VAL A 356 30.87 6.38 12.83
CA VAL A 356 32.03 5.84 13.53
C VAL A 356 32.34 6.67 14.78
N THR A 357 32.42 8.00 14.64
CA THR A 357 32.88 8.87 15.73
C THR A 357 31.89 9.00 16.88
N ILE A 358 30.61 9.35 16.62
CA ILE A 358 29.70 9.75 17.69
C ILE A 358 29.33 8.57 18.61
N PRO A 359 28.90 7.40 18.08
CA PRO A 359 28.61 6.24 18.93
C PRO A 359 29.86 5.65 19.58
N GLY A 360 30.99 5.63 18.87
CA GLY A 360 32.27 5.18 19.41
C GLY A 360 32.73 6.04 20.59
N LEU A 361 32.61 7.37 20.45
CA LEU A 361 32.93 8.32 21.51
C LEU A 361 32.02 8.12 22.74
N ALA A 362 30.71 7.93 22.52
CA ALA A 362 29.76 7.67 23.60
C ALA A 362 30.09 6.38 24.36
N ALA A 363 30.34 5.28 23.66
CA ALA A 363 30.73 4.02 24.30
C ALA A 363 32.08 4.13 25.03
N ALA A 364 33.06 4.82 24.46
CA ALA A 364 34.34 5.05 25.11
C ALA A 364 34.24 5.86 26.42
N PHE A 365 33.27 6.77 26.53
CA PHE A 365 33.01 7.53 27.76
C PHE A 365 32.16 6.78 28.77
N ILE A 366 31.15 6.03 28.32
CA ILE A 366 30.21 5.32 29.22
C ILE A 366 30.83 4.03 29.75
N ASP A 367 31.37 3.21 28.85
CA ASP A 367 31.78 1.83 29.15
C ASP A 367 33.29 1.72 29.43
N GLY A 368 34.10 2.66 28.92
CA GLY A 368 35.54 2.71 29.16
C GLY A 368 36.33 1.52 28.59
N GLY A 369 37.55 1.30 29.10
CA GLY A 369 38.36 0.12 28.81
C GLY A 369 38.64 -0.12 27.32
N TRP A 370 38.25 -1.30 26.81
CA TRP A 370 38.52 -1.71 25.43
C TRP A 370 37.86 -0.78 24.39
N TYR A 371 36.75 -0.12 24.72
CA TYR A 371 36.08 0.82 23.81
C TYR A 371 36.90 2.09 23.57
N GLN A 372 37.71 2.52 24.54
CA GLN A 372 38.64 3.64 24.38
C GLN A 372 39.77 3.29 23.42
N LEU A 373 40.29 2.05 23.50
CA LEU A 373 41.29 1.55 22.57
C LEU A 373 40.69 1.39 21.16
N LEU A 374 39.49 0.82 21.05
CA LEU A 374 38.78 0.67 19.79
C LEU A 374 38.57 2.02 19.10
N PHE A 375 38.09 3.03 19.84
CA PHE A 375 37.93 4.40 19.32
C PHE A 375 39.25 5.00 18.80
N LEU A 376 40.35 4.80 19.53
CA LEU A 376 41.69 5.24 19.08
C LEU A 376 42.11 4.54 17.78
N VAL A 377 41.96 3.23 17.70
CA VAL A 377 42.32 2.43 16.53
C VAL A 377 41.49 2.84 15.31
N GLU A 378 40.18 3.01 15.47
CA GLU A 378 39.27 3.45 14.41
C GLU A 378 39.66 4.83 13.88
N HIS A 379 39.94 5.80 14.75
CA HIS A 379 40.30 7.15 14.31
C HIS A 379 41.71 7.23 13.74
N ALA A 380 42.65 6.39 14.22
CA ALA A 380 43.95 6.22 13.59
C ALA A 380 43.80 5.65 12.16
N ALA A 381 42.92 4.66 11.96
CA ALA A 381 42.60 4.14 10.63
C ALA A 381 41.99 5.22 9.73
N VAL A 382 41.11 6.08 10.26
CA VAL A 382 40.56 7.24 9.53
C VAL A 382 41.68 8.21 9.09
N VAL A 383 42.68 8.49 9.95
CA VAL A 383 43.85 9.29 9.57
C VAL A 383 44.64 8.63 8.44
N ILE A 384 44.99 7.35 8.59
CA ILE A 384 45.77 6.60 7.60
C ILE A 384 45.04 6.62 6.25
N MET A 385 43.73 6.34 6.26
CA MET A 385 42.90 6.39 5.06
C MET A 385 42.83 7.80 4.46
N GLY A 386 42.76 8.84 5.28
CA GLY A 386 42.78 10.23 4.81
C GLY A 386 44.08 10.62 4.14
N VAL A 387 45.21 10.21 4.71
CA VAL A 387 46.55 10.45 4.13
C VAL A 387 46.73 9.66 2.84
N ALA A 388 46.39 8.36 2.85
CA ALA A 388 46.51 7.48 1.69
C ALA A 388 45.64 7.94 0.50
N THR A 389 44.47 8.50 0.77
CA THR A 389 43.56 9.03 -0.27
C THR A 389 43.76 10.52 -0.56
N ALA A 390 44.76 11.17 0.06
CA ALA A 390 45.02 12.60 -0.02
C ALA A 390 43.80 13.49 0.28
N ARG A 391 42.92 13.04 1.18
CA ARG A 391 41.69 13.75 1.55
C ARG A 391 41.88 14.52 2.85
N LYS A 392 41.77 15.85 2.75
CA LYS A 392 41.94 16.77 3.89
C LYS A 392 40.90 16.53 4.98
N LEU A 393 39.62 16.36 4.62
CA LEU A 393 38.54 16.19 5.61
C LEU A 393 38.78 14.98 6.50
N THR A 394 38.98 13.80 5.91
CA THR A 394 39.18 12.54 6.64
C THR A 394 40.45 12.58 7.49
N SER A 395 41.53 13.15 6.96
CA SER A 395 42.78 13.33 7.71
C SER A 395 42.59 14.19 8.96
N ILE A 396 41.91 15.34 8.82
CA ILE A 396 41.65 16.25 9.95
C ILE A 396 40.67 15.61 10.94
N TRP A 397 39.61 14.97 10.44
CA TRP A 397 38.59 14.33 11.27
C TRP A 397 39.19 13.23 12.16
N GLY A 398 39.99 12.34 11.56
CA GLY A 398 40.70 11.31 12.29
C GLY A 398 41.68 11.89 13.32
N ALA A 399 42.44 12.95 12.95
CA ALA A 399 43.40 13.57 13.84
C ALA A 399 42.74 14.22 15.07
N VAL A 400 41.57 14.85 14.88
CA VAL A 400 40.76 15.37 15.99
C VAL A 400 40.31 14.22 16.89
N GLY A 401 39.77 13.13 16.33
CA GLY A 401 39.36 11.96 17.12
C GLY A 401 40.49 11.33 17.92
N VAL A 402 41.66 11.13 17.29
CA VAL A 402 42.87 10.65 17.97
C VAL A 402 43.29 11.59 19.10
N THR A 403 43.27 12.90 18.87
CA THR A 403 43.61 13.90 19.91
C THR A 403 42.64 13.82 21.09
N VAL A 404 41.34 13.70 20.82
CA VAL A 404 40.32 13.53 21.88
C VAL A 404 40.56 12.25 22.68
N ALA A 405 40.86 11.13 22.00
CA ALA A 405 41.17 9.86 22.67
C ALA A 405 42.37 9.98 23.62
N ILE A 406 43.45 10.61 23.13
CA ILE A 406 44.69 10.83 23.87
C ILE A 406 44.49 11.70 25.10
N LEU A 407 43.78 12.82 24.95
CA LEU A 407 43.64 13.80 26.01
C LEU A 407 42.63 13.40 27.09
N TYR A 408 41.54 12.72 26.71
CA TYR A 408 40.38 12.55 27.60
C TYR A 408 40.06 11.11 27.98
N MET A 409 40.52 10.11 27.22
CA MET A 409 40.06 8.73 27.39
C MET A 409 41.14 7.81 27.97
N LEU A 410 42.38 7.92 27.52
CA LEU A 410 43.46 6.96 27.83
C LEU A 410 44.16 7.14 29.18
N ARG A 411 43.45 7.62 30.22
CA ARG A 411 44.02 7.86 31.56
C ARG A 411 44.51 6.56 32.23
N GLU A 412 43.92 5.42 31.89
CA GLU A 412 44.26 4.09 32.45
C GLU A 412 45.31 3.33 31.61
N PHE A 413 45.61 3.76 30.38
CA PHE A 413 46.54 3.09 29.44
C PHE A 413 47.78 3.95 29.13
N GLN A 414 48.32 4.63 30.14
CA GLN A 414 49.36 5.65 30.01
C GLN A 414 50.63 5.17 29.27
N ALA A 415 50.98 3.87 29.36
CA ALA A 415 52.06 3.28 28.58
C ALA A 415 51.75 3.15 27.07
N LEU A 416 50.53 2.73 26.74
CA LEU A 416 50.05 2.55 25.35
C LEU A 416 49.82 3.91 24.67
N LEU A 417 49.40 4.91 25.46
CA LEU A 417 49.32 6.32 25.09
C LEU A 417 50.67 6.88 24.64
N ASN A 418 51.73 6.65 25.43
CA ASN A 418 53.08 7.11 25.10
C ASN A 418 53.61 6.44 23.83
N ILE A 419 53.29 5.16 23.61
CA ILE A 419 53.69 4.43 22.40
C ILE A 419 52.94 4.95 21.17
N THR A 420 51.62 5.21 21.26
CA THR A 420 50.84 5.74 20.12
C THR A 420 51.19 7.19 19.80
N ILE A 421 51.44 8.05 20.80
CA ILE A 421 51.98 9.39 20.58
C ILE A 421 53.35 9.30 19.88
N GLY A 422 54.23 8.42 20.37
CA GLY A 422 55.53 8.18 19.76
C GLY A 422 55.43 7.77 18.29
N LEU A 423 54.54 6.82 17.97
CA LEU A 423 54.31 6.35 16.60
C LEU A 423 53.63 7.40 15.70
N LEU A 424 52.67 8.17 16.20
CA LEU A 424 52.01 9.24 15.43
C LEU A 424 52.97 10.39 15.10
N VAL A 425 53.80 10.79 16.06
CA VAL A 425 54.86 11.78 15.84
C VAL A 425 55.86 11.23 14.83
N LEU A 426 56.30 9.99 14.99
CA LEU A 426 57.21 9.33 14.04
C LEU A 426 56.63 9.29 12.61
N ALA A 427 55.36 8.89 12.47
CA ALA A 427 54.67 8.82 11.18
C ALA A 427 54.47 10.21 10.56
N ALA A 428 54.13 11.22 11.36
CA ALA A 428 53.99 12.61 10.90
C ALA A 428 55.34 13.19 10.44
N VAL A 429 56.43 12.88 11.16
CA VAL A 429 57.79 13.27 10.80
C VAL A 429 58.22 12.58 9.51
N ILE A 430 58.02 11.27 9.38
CA ILE A 430 58.31 10.52 8.15
C ILE A 430 57.51 11.08 6.98
N PHE A 431 56.21 11.33 7.16
CA PHE A 431 55.36 11.89 6.11
C PHE A 431 55.81 13.30 5.69
N ALA A 432 56.17 14.16 6.65
CA ALA A 432 56.71 15.49 6.37
C ALA A 432 58.04 15.43 5.60
N ILE A 433 58.94 14.52 5.97
CA ILE A 433 60.22 14.30 5.29
C ILE A 433 59.99 13.77 3.87
N VAL A 434 59.14 12.76 3.69
CA VAL A 434 58.82 12.18 2.37
C VAL A 434 58.18 13.23 1.46
N ARG A 435 57.23 14.02 1.97
CA ARG A 435 56.60 15.10 1.20
C ARG A 435 57.57 16.22 0.84
N ALA A 436 58.47 16.60 1.76
CA ALA A 436 59.51 17.59 1.51
C ALA A 436 60.52 17.11 0.45
N ASN A 437 60.90 15.83 0.48
CA ASN A 437 61.79 15.24 -0.51
C ASN A 437 61.14 15.10 -1.89
N HIS A 438 59.84 14.76 -1.96
CA HIS A 438 59.11 14.69 -3.23
C HIS A 438 58.95 16.08 -3.88
N LYS A 439 58.83 17.14 -3.08
CA LYS A 439 58.72 18.54 -3.56
C LYS A 439 60.08 19.13 -4.00
N LYS A 440 61.20 18.49 -3.66
CA LYS A 440 62.56 18.88 -4.08
C LYS A 440 63.05 18.14 -5.33
N ARG A 441 62.36 17.09 -5.77
CA ARG A 441 62.68 16.28 -6.97
C ARG A 441 61.89 16.67 -8.23
N ILE A 442 60.84 17.48 -8.07
CA ILE A 442 60.15 18.21 -9.14
C ILE A 442 60.69 19.63 -9.09
#